data_AF-A0A1Q4R9G2-F1
#
_entry.id   AF-A0A1Q4R9G2-F1
#
_cell.length_a   1.000
_cell.length_b   1.000
_cell.length_c   1.000
_cell.angle_alpha   90.00
_cell.angle_beta   90.00
_cell.angle_gamma   90.00
#
_symmetry.space_group_name_H-M   'P 1'
#
loop_
_entity.id
_entity.type
_entity.pdbx_description
1 polymer ?
#
loop_
_entity_poly.entity_id
_entity_poly.type
_entity_poly.pdbx_seq_one_letter_code
_entity_poly.pdbx_strand_id
1 'polypeptide(L)'
;MTDYPSVDDIYKLFKKTNEQFQNSQVQFDARFAKLEKTVAETNKAVGNLFSCWGHFVEELVEPAAIALFRVQGIDVKETYTRARTRRQGFAMEIDILAIDETELVAIECKSRLTREEE
;
A
#
# COMPACT_ATOMS: atom_id res chain seq x y z
N MET A 1 -9.24 36.70 18.96
CA MET A 1 -9.83 36.54 17.62
C MET A 1 -9.13 35.33 17.01
N THR A 2 -9.81 34.19 16.97
CA THR A 2 -9.24 32.95 16.45
C THR A 2 -9.19 33.06 14.93
N ASP A 3 -7.98 32.95 14.38
CA ASP A 3 -7.74 32.96 12.94
C ASP A 3 -8.10 31.58 12.38
N TYR A 4 -9.25 31.49 11.72
CA TYR A 4 -9.72 30.25 11.12
C TYR A 4 -9.33 30.24 9.64
N PRO A 5 -8.78 29.11 9.14
CA PRO A 5 -8.42 28.99 7.74
C PRO A 5 -9.64 29.19 6.84
N SER A 6 -9.46 29.96 5.76
CA SER A 6 -10.51 30.17 4.77
C SER A 6 -10.69 28.93 3.89
N VAL A 7 -11.81 28.85 3.18
CA VAL A 7 -12.06 27.78 2.21
C VAL A 7 -10.96 27.72 1.13
N ASP A 8 -10.41 28.87 0.74
CA ASP A 8 -9.31 28.96 -0.23
C ASP A 8 -8.00 28.36 0.33
N ASP A 9 -7.72 28.57 1.62
CA ASP A 9 -6.56 27.99 2.30
C ASP A 9 -6.66 26.45 2.36
N ILE A 10 -7.88 25.95 2.61
CA ILE A 10 -8.18 24.51 2.59
C ILE A 10 -7.96 23.93 1.19
N TYR A 11 -8.44 24.59 0.12
CA TYR A 11 -8.21 24.14 -1.26
C TYR A 11 -6.72 24.13 -1.65
N LYS A 12 -5.97 25.15 -1.25
CA LYS A 12 -4.50 25.19 -1.45
C LYS A 12 -3.81 24.03 -0.75
N LEU A 13 -4.25 23.68 0.46
CA LEU A 13 -3.73 22.54 1.20
C LEU A 13 -4.00 21.23 0.46
N PHE A 14 -5.24 20.99 0.01
CA PHE A 14 -5.59 19.80 -0.77
C PHE A 14 -4.77 19.66 -2.05
N LYS A 15 -4.59 20.76 -2.79
CA LYS A 15 -3.79 20.74 -4.02
C LYS A 15 -2.33 20.36 -3.73
N LYS A 16 -1.73 20.98 -2.71
CA LYS A 16 -0.35 20.68 -2.28
C LYS A 16 -0.18 19.24 -1.82
N THR A 17 -1.15 18.71 -1.06
CA THR A 17 -1.17 17.31 -0.62
C THR A 17 -1.25 16.36 -1.82
N ASN A 18 -2.12 16.65 -2.79
CA ASN A 18 -2.25 15.83 -4.00
C ASN A 18 -0.95 15.84 -4.85
N GLU A 19 -0.30 16.98 -4.99
CA GLU A 19 0.99 17.09 -5.69
C GLU A 19 2.10 16.31 -4.97
N GLN A 20 2.17 16.39 -3.64
CA GLN A 20 3.12 15.60 -2.84
C GLN A 20 2.85 14.10 -2.96
N PHE A 21 1.58 13.68 -2.98
CA PHE A 21 1.19 12.29 -3.15
C PHE A 21 1.61 11.76 -4.52
N GLN A 22 1.32 12.49 -5.61
CA GLN A 22 1.73 12.10 -6.95
C GLN A 22 3.25 11.99 -7.09
N ASN A 23 3.99 12.96 -6.53
CA ASN A 23 5.46 12.91 -6.54
C ASN A 23 6.02 11.73 -5.74
N SER A 24 5.41 11.42 -4.59
CA SER A 24 5.78 10.26 -3.79
C SER A 24 5.50 8.95 -4.54
N GLN A 25 4.38 8.87 -5.26
CA GLN A 25 4.01 7.70 -6.07
C GLN A 25 5.04 7.45 -7.17
N VAL A 26 5.42 8.49 -7.93
CA VAL A 26 6.43 8.36 -9.00
C VAL A 26 7.78 7.89 -8.45
N GLN A 27 8.21 8.43 -7.31
CA GLN A 27 9.47 7.99 -6.68
C GLN A 27 9.39 6.55 -6.16
N PHE A 28 8.23 6.14 -5.63
CA PHE A 28 7.99 4.78 -5.19
C PHE A 28 8.07 3.82 -6.38
N ASP A 29 7.37 4.10 -7.46
CA ASP A 29 7.35 3.26 -8.67
C ASP A 29 8.76 3.07 -9.24
N ALA A 30 9.56 4.14 -9.31
CA ALA A 30 10.94 4.07 -9.79
C ALA A 30 11.86 3.22 -8.88
N ARG A 31 11.72 3.36 -7.55
CA ARG A 31 12.48 2.54 -6.58
C ARG A 31 12.04 1.09 -6.62
N PHE A 32 10.73 0.86 -6.75
CA PHE A 32 10.11 -0.45 -6.83
C PHE A 32 10.63 -1.19 -8.07
N ALA A 33 10.53 -0.61 -9.26
CA ALA A 33 11.03 -1.22 -10.49
C ALA A 33 12.53 -1.58 -10.42
N LYS A 34 13.35 -0.76 -9.74
CA LYS A 34 14.77 -1.06 -9.52
C LYS A 34 14.98 -2.23 -8.56
N LEU A 35 14.24 -2.26 -7.44
CA LEU A 35 14.27 -3.37 -6.48
C LEU A 35 13.80 -4.67 -7.13
N GLU A 36 12.73 -4.60 -7.92
CA GLU A 36 12.21 -5.73 -8.65
C GLU A 36 13.31 -6.36 -9.53
N LYS A 37 14.02 -5.53 -10.30
CA LYS A 37 15.11 -6.02 -11.13
C LYS A 37 16.21 -6.72 -10.31
N THR A 38 16.65 -6.12 -9.21
CA THR A 38 17.70 -6.69 -8.34
C THR A 38 17.27 -8.01 -7.71
N VAL A 39 16.02 -8.11 -7.26
CA VAL A 39 15.50 -9.34 -6.67
C VAL A 39 15.30 -10.39 -7.76
N ALA A 40 14.79 -10.05 -8.95
CA ALA A 40 14.68 -10.99 -10.07
C ALA A 40 16.04 -11.58 -10.50
N GLU A 41 17.10 -10.76 -10.52
CA GLU A 41 18.47 -11.19 -10.81
C GLU A 41 19.03 -12.12 -9.73
N THR A 42 18.78 -11.79 -8.45
CA THR A 42 19.15 -12.63 -7.30
C THR A 42 18.35 -13.94 -7.30
N ASN A 43 17.07 -13.87 -7.65
CA ASN A 43 16.17 -15.01 -7.68
C ASN A 43 16.50 -15.97 -8.82
N LYS A 44 16.96 -15.46 -9.96
CA LYS A 44 17.46 -16.29 -11.06
C LYS A 44 18.70 -17.11 -10.66
N ALA A 45 19.47 -16.63 -9.67
CA ALA A 45 20.60 -17.35 -9.11
C ALA A 45 20.19 -18.42 -8.06
N VAL A 46 18.96 -18.39 -7.56
CA VAL A 46 18.44 -19.27 -6.49
C VAL A 46 17.09 -19.83 -6.94
N GLY A 47 17.05 -20.97 -7.64
CA GLY A 47 15.91 -21.43 -8.45
C GLY A 47 14.56 -21.77 -7.80
N ASN A 48 14.06 -21.02 -6.80
CA ASN A 48 12.84 -21.36 -6.04
C ASN A 48 11.87 -20.18 -5.79
N LEU A 49 11.82 -19.17 -6.67
CA LEU A 49 11.44 -17.80 -6.26
C LEU A 49 10.34 -17.13 -7.10
N PHE A 50 9.27 -17.84 -7.43
CA PHE A 50 8.04 -17.21 -7.92
C PHE A 50 7.05 -16.88 -6.79
N SER A 51 6.98 -17.69 -5.72
CA SER A 51 6.08 -17.43 -4.57
C SER A 51 6.56 -16.31 -3.65
N CYS A 52 7.88 -16.17 -3.46
CA CYS A 52 8.45 -15.13 -2.60
C CYS A 52 8.22 -13.70 -3.14
N TRP A 53 7.90 -13.55 -4.42
CA TRP A 53 7.66 -12.24 -5.01
C TRP A 53 6.43 -11.56 -4.44
N GLY A 54 5.31 -12.28 -4.31
CA GLY A 54 4.08 -11.74 -3.71
C GLY A 54 4.33 -11.30 -2.27
N HIS A 55 4.89 -12.21 -1.46
CA HIS A 55 5.21 -11.95 -0.05
C HIS A 55 6.15 -10.76 0.14
N PHE A 56 7.16 -10.62 -0.72
CA PHE A 56 8.11 -9.51 -0.63
C PHE A 56 7.45 -8.17 -0.95
N VAL A 57 6.52 -8.14 -1.90
CA VAL A 57 5.76 -6.92 -2.21
C VAL A 57 4.82 -6.57 -1.05
N GLU A 58 4.15 -7.56 -0.44
CA GLU A 58 3.36 -7.37 0.78
C GLU A 58 4.22 -6.72 1.90
N GLU A 59 5.41 -7.26 2.17
CA GLU A 59 6.34 -6.73 3.20
C GLU A 59 6.83 -5.30 2.92
N LEU A 60 6.95 -4.89 1.66
CA LEU A 60 7.33 -3.52 1.30
C LEU A 60 6.16 -2.54 1.40
N VAL A 61 4.94 -3.00 1.08
CA VAL A 61 3.74 -2.16 1.09
C VAL A 61 3.29 -1.87 2.52
N GLU A 62 3.36 -2.85 3.42
CA GLU A 62 2.91 -2.74 4.81
C GLU A 62 3.44 -1.48 5.54
N PRO A 63 4.76 -1.22 5.63
CA PRO A 63 5.26 -0.05 6.34
C PRO A 63 4.84 1.29 5.70
N ALA A 64 4.74 1.32 4.37
CA ALA A 64 4.29 2.52 3.64
C ALA A 64 2.79 2.78 3.85
N ALA A 65 1.98 1.72 3.86
CA ALA A 65 0.56 1.78 4.14
C ALA A 65 0.29 2.30 5.56
N ILE A 66 1.01 1.80 6.57
CA ILE A 66 0.90 2.29 7.95
C ILE A 66 1.17 3.81 8.01
N ALA A 67 2.26 4.27 7.38
CA ALA A 67 2.60 5.68 7.36
C ALA A 67 1.53 6.53 6.66
N LEU A 68 0.99 6.05 5.53
CA LEU A 68 -0.06 6.73 4.77
C LEU A 68 -1.34 6.87 5.59
N PHE A 69 -1.82 5.78 6.19
CA PHE A 69 -3.09 5.79 6.92
C PHE A 69 -3.02 6.62 8.21
N ARG A 70 -1.86 6.65 8.89
CA ARG A 70 -1.63 7.57 10.01
C ARG A 70 -1.75 9.04 9.60
N VAL A 71 -1.20 9.43 8.45
CA VAL A 71 -1.35 10.79 7.92
C VAL A 71 -2.82 11.12 7.60
N GLN A 72 -3.61 10.11 7.24
CA GLN A 72 -5.04 10.25 6.98
C GLN A 72 -5.92 10.21 8.24
N GLY A 73 -5.31 10.07 9.43
CA GLY A 73 -6.02 10.07 10.71
C GLY A 73 -6.49 8.70 11.20
N ILE A 74 -6.07 7.62 10.54
CA ILE A 74 -6.30 6.24 10.99
C ILE A 74 -5.04 5.79 11.73
N ASP A 75 -5.10 5.70 13.05
CA ASP A 75 -3.93 5.30 13.85
C ASP A 75 -3.81 3.78 13.86
N VAL A 76 -3.21 3.24 12.80
CA VAL A 76 -3.02 1.80 12.65
C VAL A 76 -2.28 1.23 13.88
N LYS A 77 -3.01 0.42 14.67
CA LYS A 77 -2.53 -0.24 15.89
C LYS A 77 -1.98 -1.62 15.60
N GLU A 78 -2.68 -2.34 14.72
CA GLU A 78 -2.38 -3.71 14.37
C GLU A 78 -2.41 -3.89 12.85
N THR A 79 -1.51 -4.73 12.35
CA THR A 79 -1.52 -5.22 10.98
C THR A 79 -1.45 -6.73 10.97
N TYR A 80 -2.20 -7.34 10.04
CA TYR A 80 -2.19 -8.77 9.79
C TYR A 80 -1.93 -8.98 8.31
N THR A 81 -0.84 -9.66 7.98
CA THR A 81 -0.58 -10.09 6.61
C THR A 81 -1.28 -11.40 6.31
N ARG A 82 -1.74 -11.56 5.07
CA ARG A 82 -2.37 -12.78 4.55
C ARG A 82 -3.55 -13.25 5.41
N ALA A 83 -4.36 -12.30 5.86
CA ALA A 83 -5.52 -12.57 6.70
C ALA A 83 -6.53 -13.42 5.92
N ARG A 84 -6.82 -14.62 6.43
CA ARG A 84 -7.70 -15.60 5.76
C ARG A 84 -8.98 -15.80 6.52
N THR A 85 -10.08 -15.89 5.79
CA THR A 85 -11.37 -16.30 6.35
C THR A 85 -12.03 -17.36 5.48
N ARG A 86 -12.72 -18.29 6.13
CA ARG A 86 -13.61 -19.25 5.47
C ARG A 86 -14.97 -19.19 6.15
N ARG A 87 -16.00 -18.78 5.42
CA ARG A 87 -17.39 -18.74 5.90
C ARG A 87 -18.33 -19.21 4.81
N GLN A 88 -19.27 -20.08 5.17
CA GLN A 88 -20.35 -20.55 4.27
C GLN A 88 -19.87 -21.01 2.88
N GLY A 89 -18.70 -21.67 2.81
CA GLY A 89 -18.12 -22.15 1.56
C GLY A 89 -17.29 -21.12 0.78
N PHE A 90 -17.29 -19.84 1.18
CA PHE A 90 -16.43 -18.82 0.59
C PHE A 90 -15.11 -18.72 1.35
N ALA A 91 -14.01 -18.74 0.60
CA ALA A 91 -12.67 -18.47 1.10
C ALA A 91 -12.22 -17.11 0.57
N MET A 92 -11.68 -16.28 1.45
CA MET A 92 -11.10 -14.98 1.12
C MET A 92 -9.75 -14.85 1.80
N GLU A 93 -8.82 -14.22 1.10
CA GLU A 93 -7.52 -13.80 1.61
C GLU A 93 -7.40 -12.30 1.38
N ILE A 94 -6.90 -11.59 2.39
CA ILE A 94 -6.55 -10.16 2.31
C ILE A 94 -5.05 -10.08 2.52
N ASP A 95 -4.33 -9.46 1.58
CA ASP A 95 -2.87 -9.38 1.61
C ASP A 95 -2.38 -8.67 2.87
N ILE A 96 -2.95 -7.49 3.19
CA ILE A 96 -2.68 -6.78 4.44
C ILE A 96 -3.99 -6.23 5.01
N LEU A 97 -4.25 -6.53 6.28
CA LEU A 97 -5.37 -6.01 7.04
C LEU A 97 -4.84 -5.08 8.13
N ALA A 98 -5.11 -3.79 8.02
CA ALA A 98 -4.74 -2.79 9.03
C ALA A 98 -5.96 -2.45 9.88
N ILE A 99 -5.78 -2.38 11.20
CA ILE A 99 -6.86 -2.22 12.17
C ILE A 99 -6.50 -1.07 13.13
N ASP A 100 -7.47 -0.18 13.32
CA ASP A 100 -7.57 0.76 14.43
C ASP A 100 -8.75 0.33 15.35
N GLU A 101 -9.04 1.06 16.42
CA GLU A 101 -10.17 0.78 17.31
C GLU A 101 -11.53 0.89 16.61
N THR A 102 -11.65 1.80 15.65
CA THR A 102 -12.91 2.13 14.97
C THR A 102 -12.91 1.80 13.48
N GLU A 103 -11.74 1.66 12.86
CA GLU A 103 -11.56 1.47 11.43
C GLU A 103 -10.84 0.16 11.10
N LEU A 104 -11.19 -0.40 9.95
CA LEU A 104 -10.53 -1.54 9.36
C LEU A 104 -10.26 -1.25 7.89
N VAL A 105 -9.01 -1.47 7.47
CA VAL A 105 -8.54 -1.21 6.11
C VAL A 105 -8.01 -2.51 5.51
N ALA A 106 -8.65 -2.98 4.45
CA ALA A 106 -8.17 -4.10 3.64
C ALA A 106 -7.33 -3.57 2.47
N ILE A 107 -6.13 -4.11 2.30
CA ILE A 107 -5.15 -3.69 1.30
C ILE A 107 -4.80 -4.91 0.44
N GLU A 108 -4.88 -4.73 -0.88
CA GLU A 108 -4.45 -5.69 -1.90
C GLU A 108 -3.14 -5.20 -2.54
N CYS A 109 -2.14 -6.07 -2.63
CA CYS A 109 -0.80 -5.77 -3.13
C CYS A 109 -0.60 -6.34 -4.54
N LYS A 110 -0.63 -5.49 -5.56
CA LYS A 110 -0.36 -5.92 -6.95
C LYS A 110 1.07 -5.60 -7.36
N SER A 111 1.84 -6.65 -7.60
CA SER A 111 3.20 -6.55 -8.16
C SER A 111 3.23 -6.36 -9.68
N ARG A 112 2.16 -6.75 -10.38
CA ARG A 112 2.00 -6.54 -11.83
C ARG A 112 0.59 -6.09 -12.13
N LEU A 113 0.49 -5.07 -12.97
CA LEU A 113 -0.76 -4.60 -13.53
C LEU A 113 -0.79 -4.99 -15.02
N THR A 114 -1.56 -6.03 -15.36
CA THR A 114 -1.87 -6.36 -16.75
C THR A 114 -3.24 -5.80 -17.10
N ARG A 115 -3.35 -5.10 -18.24
CA ARG A 115 -4.66 -4.75 -18.81
C ARG A 115 -5.22 -5.99 -19.48
N GLU A 116 -6.44 -6.37 -19.11
CA GLU A 116 -7.26 -7.23 -19.96
C GLU A 116 -7.82 -6.32 -21.06
N GLU A 117 -7.43 -6.58 -22.31
CA GLU A 117 -8.11 -6.00 -23.47
C GLU A 117 -9.32 -6.90 -23.75
N GLU A 118 -10.53 -6.35 -23.57
CA GLU A 118 -11.80 -7.00 -23.93
C GLU A 118 -12.02 -7.02 -25.46
#